data_AF-A0A957A6B6-F1
#
_entry.id   AF-A0A957A6B6-F1
#
_cell.length_a   1.000
_cell.length_b   1.000
_cell.length_c   1.000
_cell.angle_alpha   90.00
_cell.angle_beta   90.00
_cell.angle_gamma   90.00
#
_symmetry.space_group_name_H-M   'P 1'
#
loop_
_entity.id
_entity.type
_entity.pdbx_description
1 polymer ?
#
loop_
_entity_poly.entity_id
_entity_poly.type
_entity_poly.pdbx_seq_one_letter_code
_entity_poly.pdbx_strand_id
1 'polypeptide(L)'
;PDTTVAVARWYGDQPAGGVERVSYVQPVFRFAPEGEREVWQCGIELFGSADGADAEVLALAQRFLAAAGIEDLSVELAHAGLARAAFAAAGLSTAEQLASYARMLEGDANLTAELAAAHPDGA
;
A
#
# COMPACT_ATOMS: atom_id res chain seq x y z
N PRO A 1 8.74 -0.79 12.01
CA PRO A 1 8.04 0.46 12.36
C PRO A 1 7.99 1.37 11.15
N ASP A 2 6.88 2.07 10.96
CA ASP A 2 6.61 2.92 9.81
C ASP A 2 5.98 4.24 10.28
N THR A 3 6.24 5.33 9.54
CA THR A 3 5.82 6.67 9.90
C THR A 3 4.30 6.88 9.79
N THR A 4 3.62 6.19 8.88
CA THR A 4 2.20 6.39 8.58
C THR A 4 1.32 6.25 9.82
N VAL A 5 1.61 5.30 10.72
CA VAL A 5 0.83 5.10 11.97
C VAL A 5 0.93 6.31 12.91
N ALA A 6 2.11 6.93 13.02
CA ALA A 6 2.30 8.11 13.85
C ALA A 6 1.55 9.32 13.27
N VAL A 7 1.59 9.48 11.95
CA VAL A 7 0.86 10.56 11.26
C VAL A 7 -0.65 10.35 11.35
N ALA A 8 -1.14 9.11 11.21
CA ALA A 8 -2.55 8.78 11.37
C ALA A 8 -3.05 9.08 12.80
N ARG A 9 -2.24 8.78 13.82
CA ARG A 9 -2.53 9.17 15.20
C ARG A 9 -2.59 10.69 15.35
N TRP A 10 -1.58 11.40 14.84
CA TRP A 10 -1.54 12.86 14.87
C TRP A 10 -2.79 13.48 14.23
N TYR A 11 -3.25 12.93 13.11
CA TYR A 11 -4.47 13.36 12.44
C TYR A 11 -5.71 13.09 13.31
N GLY A 12 -5.79 11.92 13.95
CA GLY A 12 -6.89 11.57 14.85
C GLY A 12 -6.98 12.43 16.12
N ASP A 13 -5.87 13.01 16.56
CA ASP A 13 -5.82 13.93 17.70
C ASP A 13 -6.23 15.38 17.34
N GLN A 14 -6.47 15.69 16.05
CA GLN A 14 -6.85 17.04 15.63
C GLN A 14 -8.30 17.38 15.98
N PRO A 15 -8.58 18.63 16.43
CA PRO A 15 -9.89 19.04 16.94
C PRO A 15 -10.99 19.22 15.86
N ALA A 16 -10.64 19.19 14.57
CA ALA A 16 -11.59 19.25 13.46
C ALA A 16 -11.19 18.25 12.36
N GLY A 17 -12.13 17.38 11.96
CA GLY A 17 -11.95 16.52 10.80
C GLY A 17 -12.03 17.34 9.51
N GLY A 18 -11.20 17.00 8.52
CA GLY A 18 -11.09 17.75 7.28
C GLY A 18 -10.04 17.15 6.36
N VAL A 19 -9.87 17.75 5.19
CA VAL A 19 -8.80 17.34 4.27
C VAL A 19 -7.47 17.90 4.78
N GLU A 20 -6.55 17.02 5.15
CA GLU A 20 -5.22 17.37 5.65
C GLU A 20 -4.13 16.79 4.74
N ARG A 21 -3.12 17.60 4.43
CA ARG A 21 -1.97 17.20 3.61
C ARG A 21 -0.71 17.29 4.44
N VAL A 22 -0.14 16.15 4.76
CA VAL A 22 1.05 16.04 5.62
C VAL A 22 2.23 15.57 4.79
N SER A 23 3.42 16.09 5.09
CA SER A 23 4.69 15.58 4.57
C SER A 23 5.68 15.40 5.71
N TYR A 24 6.62 14.46 5.56
CA TYR A 24 7.63 14.18 6.57
C TYR A 24 8.94 13.70 5.94
N VAL A 25 10.04 13.96 6.66
CA VAL A 25 11.36 13.36 6.43
C VAL A 25 11.91 12.96 7.80
N GLN A 26 12.00 11.67 8.09
CA GLN A 26 12.45 11.19 9.40
C GLN A 26 13.06 9.78 9.34
N PRO A 27 13.94 9.42 10.29
CA PRO A 27 14.43 8.06 10.40
C PRO A 27 13.38 7.14 11.03
N VAL A 28 13.27 5.91 10.51
CA VAL A 28 12.55 4.80 11.15
C VAL A 28 13.51 3.68 11.51
N PHE A 29 13.27 3.06 12.66
CA PHE A 29 14.16 2.04 13.21
C PHE A 29 13.54 0.65 13.10
N ARG A 30 14.22 -0.29 12.45
CA ARG A 30 13.76 -1.67 12.27
C ARG A 30 14.52 -2.61 13.19
N PHE A 31 13.80 -3.57 13.76
CA PHE A 31 14.43 -4.64 14.53
C PHE A 31 14.89 -5.73 13.56
N ALA A 32 16.19 -5.76 13.27
CA ALA A 32 16.82 -6.77 12.43
C ALA A 32 18.05 -7.35 13.16
N PRO A 33 18.29 -8.67 13.07
CA PRO A 33 19.44 -9.30 13.71
C PRO A 33 20.78 -8.82 13.12
N GLU A 34 20.81 -8.47 11.83
CA GLU A 34 21.98 -7.97 11.09
C GLU A 34 21.52 -6.87 10.09
N GLY A 35 22.45 -5.98 9.69
CA GLY A 35 22.19 -4.92 8.69
C GLY A 35 21.88 -3.52 9.26
N GLU A 36 21.54 -2.58 8.37
CA GLU A 36 21.14 -1.22 8.73
C GLU A 36 19.80 -1.24 9.48
N ARG A 37 19.82 -0.73 10.73
CA ARG A 37 18.64 -0.65 11.60
C ARG A 37 17.92 0.69 11.49
N GLU A 38 18.51 1.66 10.82
CA GLU A 38 17.95 2.99 10.58
C GLU A 38 17.71 3.16 9.09
N VAL A 39 16.49 3.56 8.71
CA VAL A 39 16.12 3.86 7.32
C VAL A 39 15.46 5.23 7.30
N TRP A 40 15.92 6.12 6.44
CA TRP A 40 15.28 7.42 6.25
C TRP A 40 14.04 7.29 5.37
N GLN A 41 12.92 7.77 5.86
CA GLN A 41 11.67 7.85 5.10
C GLN A 41 11.37 9.31 4.76
N CYS A 42 11.05 9.56 3.50
CA CYS A 42 10.42 10.77 3.01
C CYS A 42 9.05 10.37 2.47
N GLY A 43 7.98 10.97 2.98
CA GLY A 43 6.62 10.57 2.63
C GLY A 43 5.61 11.69 2.74
N ILE A 44 4.44 11.43 2.18
CA ILE A 44 3.27 12.30 2.23
C ILE A 44 2.05 11.47 2.62
N GLU A 45 1.09 12.10 3.29
CA GLU A 45 -0.20 11.52 3.63
C GLU A 45 -1.30 12.55 3.33
N LEU A 46 -2.38 12.10 2.69
CA LEU A 46 -3.57 12.91 2.46
C LEU A 46 -4.73 12.29 3.22
N PHE A 47 -5.17 12.96 4.28
CA PHE A 47 -6.31 12.56 5.10
C PHE A 47 -7.55 13.36 4.74
N GLY A 48 -8.73 12.83 5.12
CA GLY A 48 -10.02 13.42 4.77
C GLY A 48 -10.35 13.13 3.30
N SER A 49 -11.51 12.52 3.06
CA SER A 49 -11.92 12.12 1.70
C SER A 49 -11.94 13.34 0.78
N ALA A 50 -11.11 13.32 -0.26
CA ALA A 50 -11.11 14.28 -1.35
C ALA A 50 -11.23 13.52 -2.67
N ASP A 51 -12.14 13.96 -3.54
CA ASP A 51 -12.26 13.40 -4.88
C ASP A 51 -10.91 13.50 -5.60
N GLY A 52 -10.38 12.39 -6.10
CA GLY A 52 -9.09 12.34 -6.79
C GLY A 52 -7.85 12.37 -5.88
N ALA A 53 -7.98 12.14 -4.57
CA ALA A 53 -6.85 12.10 -3.64
C ALA A 53 -5.72 11.16 -4.10
N ASP A 54 -6.03 9.94 -4.53
CA ASP A 54 -5.02 8.98 -5.00
C ASP A 54 -4.25 9.50 -6.22
N ALA A 55 -4.96 10.15 -7.16
CA ALA A 55 -4.35 10.75 -8.35
C ALA A 55 -3.46 11.95 -7.98
N GLU A 56 -3.88 12.76 -7.00
CA GLU A 56 -3.08 13.87 -6.46
C GLU A 56 -1.77 13.36 -5.86
N VAL A 57 -1.83 12.31 -5.03
CA VAL A 57 -0.66 11.69 -4.39
C VAL A 57 0.30 11.12 -5.45
N LEU A 58 -0.21 10.38 -6.44
CA LEU A 58 0.62 9.81 -7.52
C LEU A 58 1.27 10.90 -8.37
N ALA A 59 0.52 11.95 -8.75
CA ALA A 59 1.06 13.07 -9.53
C ALA A 59 2.08 13.90 -8.73
N LEU A 60 1.92 14.01 -7.42
CA LEU A 60 2.91 14.64 -6.55
C LEU A 60 4.18 13.79 -6.43
N ALA A 61 4.05 12.47 -6.26
CA ALA A 61 5.19 11.56 -6.21
C ALA A 61 6.02 11.61 -7.50
N GLN A 62 5.35 11.57 -8.67
CA GLN A 62 6.03 11.72 -9.96
C GLN A 62 6.80 13.04 -10.07
N ARG A 63 6.18 14.17 -9.73
CA ARG A 63 6.83 15.49 -9.79
C ARG A 63 8.01 15.60 -8.81
N PHE A 64 7.86 15.03 -7.62
CA PHE A 64 8.92 15.02 -6.60
C PHE A 64 10.13 14.21 -7.09
N LEU A 65 9.91 13.01 -7.62
CA LEU A 65 10.99 12.15 -8.12
C LEU A 65 11.69 12.76 -9.34
N ALA A 66 10.93 13.36 -10.26
CA ALA A 66 11.50 14.09 -11.39
C ALA A 66 12.37 15.28 -10.93
N ALA A 67 11.89 16.07 -9.95
CA ALA A 67 12.67 17.16 -9.37
C ALA A 67 13.95 16.68 -8.64
N ALA A 68 13.97 15.43 -8.18
CA ALA A 68 15.13 14.77 -7.60
C ALA A 68 16.08 14.14 -8.65
N GLY A 69 15.79 14.28 -9.95
CA GLY A 69 16.60 13.74 -11.05
C GLY A 69 16.33 12.27 -11.39
N ILE A 70 15.19 11.73 -10.98
CA ILE A 70 14.75 10.37 -11.31
C ILE A 70 13.70 10.44 -12.42
N GLU A 71 14.09 10.07 -13.64
CA GLU A 71 13.27 10.32 -14.84
C GLU A 71 12.59 9.04 -15.39
N ASP A 72 13.19 7.86 -15.21
CA ASP A 72 12.66 6.57 -15.70
C ASP A 72 11.80 5.86 -14.64
N LEU A 73 10.56 6.33 -14.46
CA LEU A 73 9.63 5.80 -13.45
C LEU A 73 8.64 4.79 -14.06
N SER A 74 8.55 3.61 -13.46
CA SER A 74 7.44 2.67 -13.66
C SER A 74 6.54 2.68 -12.43
N VAL A 75 5.23 2.72 -12.63
CA VAL A 75 4.23 2.69 -11.55
C VAL A 75 3.35 1.47 -11.74
N GLU A 76 3.38 0.56 -10.78
CA GLU A 76 2.48 -0.59 -10.73
C GLU A 76 1.29 -0.26 -9.83
N LEU A 77 0.08 -0.43 -10.36
CA LEU A 77 -1.16 -0.16 -9.64
C LEU A 77 -1.87 -1.47 -9.33
N ALA A 78 -2.26 -1.63 -8.06
CA ALA A 78 -3.06 -2.76 -7.59
C ALA A 78 -4.15 -2.26 -6.64
N HIS A 79 -5.27 -2.96 -6.59
CA HIS A 79 -6.35 -2.66 -5.67
C HIS A 79 -6.65 -3.87 -4.79
N ALA A 80 -6.43 -3.73 -3.48
CA ALA A 80 -6.70 -4.80 -2.52
C ALA A 80 -8.14 -5.33 -2.58
N GLY A 81 -9.13 -4.49 -2.96
CA GLY A 81 -10.52 -4.89 -3.13
C GLY A 81 -10.74 -5.88 -4.28
N LEU A 82 -9.96 -5.78 -5.35
CA LEU A 82 -10.03 -6.72 -6.47
C LEU A 82 -9.55 -8.11 -6.05
N ALA A 83 -8.44 -8.20 -5.32
CA ALA A 83 -7.95 -9.46 -4.77
C ALA A 83 -8.98 -10.09 -3.81
N ARG A 84 -9.58 -9.30 -2.89
CA ARG A 84 -10.66 -9.79 -2.00
C ARG A 84 -11.83 -10.34 -2.79
N ALA A 85 -12.28 -9.60 -3.81
CA ALA A 85 -13.41 -10.00 -4.65
C ALA A 85 -13.11 -11.29 -5.42
N ALA A 86 -11.91 -11.42 -6.00
CA ALA A 86 -11.48 -12.61 -6.72
C ALA A 86 -11.44 -13.84 -5.81
N PHE A 87 -10.85 -13.73 -4.60
CA PHE A 87 -10.83 -14.85 -3.66
C PHE A 87 -12.23 -15.23 -3.18
N ALA A 88 -13.10 -14.24 -2.95
CA ALA A 88 -14.49 -14.50 -2.58
C ALA A 88 -15.28 -15.17 -3.72
N ALA A 89 -15.08 -14.74 -4.97
CA ALA A 89 -15.71 -15.34 -6.15
C ALA A 89 -15.25 -16.79 -6.38
N ALA A 90 -13.99 -17.09 -6.07
CA ALA A 90 -13.45 -18.44 -6.04
C ALA A 90 -13.96 -19.28 -4.84
N GLY A 91 -14.81 -18.74 -3.95
CA GLY A 91 -15.42 -19.51 -2.86
C GLY A 91 -14.46 -19.84 -1.71
N LEU A 92 -13.33 -19.13 -1.60
CA LEU A 92 -12.36 -19.36 -0.52
C LEU A 92 -12.95 -18.92 0.82
N SER A 93 -12.76 -19.75 1.84
CA SER A 93 -13.00 -19.40 3.24
C SER A 93 -12.03 -18.30 3.69
N THR A 94 -12.38 -17.58 4.77
CA THR A 94 -11.52 -16.50 5.32
C THR A 94 -10.08 -16.93 5.58
N ALA A 95 -9.86 -18.17 6.04
CA ALA A 95 -8.53 -18.71 6.28
C ALA A 95 -7.75 -18.91 4.97
N GLU A 96 -8.40 -19.43 3.93
CA GLU A 96 -7.80 -19.61 2.60
C GLU A 96 -7.53 -18.27 1.92
N GLN A 97 -8.40 -17.28 2.09
CA GLN A 97 -8.17 -15.92 1.61
C GLN A 97 -6.92 -15.32 2.26
N LEU A 98 -6.77 -15.46 3.59
CA LEU A 98 -5.61 -14.95 4.31
C LEU A 98 -4.31 -15.64 3.85
N ALA A 99 -4.33 -16.96 3.67
CA ALA A 99 -3.19 -17.71 3.14
C ALA A 99 -2.83 -17.28 1.71
N SER A 100 -3.84 -17.09 0.86
CA SER A 100 -3.65 -16.61 -0.52
C SER A 100 -3.12 -15.18 -0.56
N TYR A 101 -3.57 -14.32 0.35
CA TYR A 101 -3.03 -12.97 0.53
C TYR A 101 -1.54 -12.97 0.88
N ALA A 102 -1.12 -13.84 1.80
CA ALA A 102 0.29 -13.96 2.17
C ALA A 102 1.15 -14.35 0.95
N ARG A 103 0.73 -15.39 0.22
CA ARG A 103 1.41 -15.82 -1.03
C ARG A 103 1.49 -14.71 -2.07
N MET A 104 0.42 -13.93 -2.24
CA MET A 104 0.39 -12.80 -3.16
C MET A 104 1.40 -11.71 -2.74
N LEU A 105 1.48 -11.39 -1.45
CA LEU A 105 2.43 -10.41 -0.91
C LEU A 105 3.89 -10.88 -1.01
N GLU A 106 4.12 -12.19 -1.01
CA GLU A 106 5.42 -12.81 -1.26
C GLU A 106 5.78 -12.86 -2.76
N GLY A 107 4.88 -12.44 -3.65
CA GLY A 107 5.11 -12.40 -5.10
C GLY A 107 4.94 -13.75 -5.79
N ASP A 108 4.11 -14.65 -5.24
CA ASP A 108 3.84 -15.95 -5.85
C ASP A 108 3.09 -15.80 -7.18
N ALA A 109 3.83 -15.92 -8.29
CA ALA A 109 3.32 -15.80 -9.65
C ALA A 109 2.35 -16.93 -10.06
N ASN A 110 2.32 -18.06 -9.35
CA ASN A 110 1.47 -19.20 -9.69
C ASN A 110 0.08 -19.10 -9.06
N LEU A 111 -0.10 -18.27 -8.04
CA LEU A 111 -1.34 -18.17 -7.26
C LEU A 111 -2.57 -17.98 -8.15
N THR A 112 -2.50 -17.07 -9.13
CA THR A 112 -3.65 -16.79 -10.01
C THR A 112 -4.04 -18.00 -10.86
N ALA A 113 -3.07 -18.74 -11.39
CA ALA A 113 -3.32 -19.91 -12.21
C ALA A 113 -3.89 -21.07 -11.38
N GLU A 114 -3.39 -21.25 -10.16
CA GLU A 114 -3.91 -22.26 -9.22
C GLU A 114 -5.36 -21.98 -8.82
N LEU A 115 -5.69 -20.72 -8.50
CA LEU A 115 -7.05 -20.31 -8.14
C LEU A 115 -8.02 -20.51 -9.30
N ALA A 116 -7.61 -20.16 -10.53
CA ALA A 116 -8.42 -20.38 -11.72
C ALA A 116 -8.66 -21.88 -12.00
N ALA A 117 -7.64 -22.73 -11.78
CA ALA A 117 -7.76 -24.18 -11.98
C ALA A 117 -8.65 -24.85 -10.91
N ALA A 118 -8.58 -24.38 -9.67
CA ALA A 118 -9.37 -24.90 -8.56
C ALA A 118 -10.84 -24.46 -8.61
N HIS A 119 -11.13 -23.32 -9.25
CA HIS A 119 -12.46 -22.69 -9.26
C HIS A 119 -12.88 -22.22 -10.67
N PRO A 120 -13.13 -23.17 -11.61
CA PRO A 120 -13.37 -22.86 -13.03
C PRO A 120 -14.68 -22.09 -13.31
N ASP A 121 -15.68 -22.18 -12.43
CA ASP A 121 -17.01 -21.56 -12.61
C ASP A 121 -17.11 -20.14 -12.01
N GLY A 122 -16.03 -19.62 -11.42
CA GLY A 122 -15.98 -18.31 -10.73
C GLY A 122 -15.16 -17.23 -11.44
N ALA A 123 -14.72 -17.47 -12.68
CA ALA A 123 -13.99 -16.52 -13.52
C ALA A 123 -14.92 -15.73 -14.46
#